data_AF-M6CQI9-F1
#
_entry.id   AF-M6CQI9-F1
#
_cell.length_a   1.000
_cell.length_b   1.000
_cell.length_c   1.000
_cell.angle_alpha   90.00
_cell.angle_beta   90.00
_cell.angle_gamma   90.00
#
_symmetry.space_group_name_H-M   'P 1'
#
loop_
_entity.id
_entity.type
_entity.pdbx_description
1 polymer ?
#
loop_
_entity_poly.entity_id
_entity_poly.type
_entity_poly.pdbx_seq_one_letter_code
_entity_poly.pdbx_strand_id
1 'polypeptide(L)'
;MRTFSFVQNSKRSAAYNLALEEAIGLHLVSSGYGAGLRIWKNPFSIVLGLSEKAEDTVLPEVLERFKRSAGNRISSELPNVSVTSEKNPTPFANQNSIWKNPTKTSEWNDKKSDFSQDDENQKLFDNQFPAIVRRASGGGTVVHHPEENLNFTFFISLEVKPELYKVKESYDYFLGLVVAALKRQTLDASFRGKSDLAILEKGLEKKISGNAQFRKKGAVVHHGTLILKSSLIERVSGLLKHPPEEPEYRKNRKHSDFVTSLPNDFSPLKFGRDLSHVFAESLGLSRMDTEPDLRFQKTVFKEAKQLLENKYSRMDFIFRD
;
A
#
# COMPACT_ATOMS: atom_id res chain seq x y z
N MET A 1 5.54 12.00 -26.74
CA MET A 1 4.56 11.89 -25.63
C MET A 1 5.29 12.19 -24.33
N ARG A 2 4.69 12.96 -23.41
CA ARG A 2 5.30 13.21 -22.08
C ARG A 2 5.11 12.00 -21.18
N THR A 3 6.14 11.63 -20.44
CA THR A 3 6.10 10.51 -19.48
C THR A 3 6.65 10.91 -18.12
N PHE A 4 6.52 10.06 -17.11
CA PHE A 4 7.30 10.18 -15.88
C PHE A 4 7.60 8.80 -15.28
N SER A 5 8.69 8.69 -14.54
CA SER A 5 9.01 7.52 -13.72
C SER A 5 9.65 7.97 -12.42
N PHE A 6 9.15 7.51 -11.27
CA PHE A 6 9.77 7.81 -9.99
C PHE A 6 9.66 6.68 -8.97
N VAL A 7 10.67 6.63 -8.10
CA VAL A 7 10.68 5.80 -6.90
C VAL A 7 10.35 6.68 -5.70
N GLN A 8 9.40 6.26 -4.88
CA GLN A 8 9.05 6.98 -3.66
C GLN A 8 10.15 6.80 -2.60
N ASN A 9 10.83 7.89 -2.28
CA ASN A 9 11.83 7.94 -1.20
C ASN A 9 11.28 8.52 0.12
N SER A 10 10.12 9.18 0.08
CA SER A 10 9.50 9.78 1.28
C SER A 10 8.60 8.80 2.02
N LYS A 11 8.64 8.87 3.36
CA LYS A 11 7.67 8.19 4.23
C LYS A 11 6.32 8.91 4.15
N ARG A 12 5.25 8.17 3.89
CA ARG A 12 3.87 8.66 3.73
C ARG A 12 2.92 7.66 4.37
N SER A 13 1.78 8.12 4.87
CA SER A 13 0.73 7.22 5.36
C SER A 13 0.16 6.38 4.20
N ALA A 14 -0.41 5.21 4.52
CA ALA A 14 -1.03 4.36 3.51
C ALA A 14 -2.19 5.08 2.80
N ALA A 15 -3.04 5.79 3.55
CA ALA A 15 -4.12 6.60 3.01
C ALA A 15 -3.60 7.68 2.03
N TYR A 16 -2.53 8.41 2.39
CA TYR A 16 -1.99 9.44 1.51
C TYR A 16 -1.32 8.86 0.25
N ASN A 17 -0.69 7.69 0.35
CA ASN A 17 -0.15 7.04 -0.83
C ASN A 17 -1.22 6.62 -1.84
N LEU A 18 -2.38 6.15 -1.36
CA LEU A 18 -3.54 5.80 -2.19
C LEU A 18 -4.20 7.06 -2.77
N ALA A 19 -4.35 8.12 -1.97
CA ALA A 19 -4.83 9.41 -2.43
C ALA A 19 -3.93 9.99 -3.54
N LEU A 20 -2.61 9.86 -3.38
CA LEU A 20 -1.65 10.29 -4.39
C LEU A 20 -1.78 9.51 -5.70
N GLU A 21 -2.04 8.20 -5.62
CA GLU A 21 -2.25 7.37 -6.80
C GLU A 21 -3.50 7.80 -7.58
N GLU A 22 -4.62 8.01 -6.89
CA GLU A 22 -5.85 8.52 -7.53
C GLU A 22 -5.67 9.94 -8.08
N ALA A 23 -4.96 10.82 -7.36
CA ALA A 23 -4.65 12.17 -7.81
C ALA A 23 -3.82 12.20 -9.10
N ILE A 24 -2.81 11.33 -9.22
CA ILE A 24 -2.04 11.20 -10.47
C ILE A 24 -2.96 10.77 -11.60
N GLY A 25 -3.80 9.74 -11.39
CA GLY A 25 -4.75 9.28 -12.40
C GLY A 25 -5.74 10.36 -12.85
N LEU A 26 -6.22 11.19 -11.91
CA LEU A 26 -7.14 12.30 -12.19
C LEU A 26 -6.53 13.38 -13.09
N HIS A 27 -5.24 13.67 -12.90
CA HIS A 27 -4.56 14.79 -13.55
C HIS A 27 -3.61 14.39 -14.67
N LEU A 28 -3.47 13.08 -14.95
CA LEU A 28 -2.55 12.55 -15.97
C LEU A 28 -2.80 13.21 -17.34
N VAL A 29 -4.01 13.02 -17.87
CA VAL A 29 -4.38 13.44 -19.23
C VAL A 29 -4.47 14.97 -19.33
N SER A 30 -5.12 15.62 -18.36
CA SER A 30 -5.26 17.09 -18.34
C SER A 30 -3.92 17.83 -18.22
N SER A 31 -2.88 17.18 -17.70
CA SER A 31 -1.52 17.73 -17.62
C SER A 31 -0.65 17.37 -18.84
N GLY A 32 -1.23 16.70 -19.85
CA GLY A 32 -0.55 16.32 -21.10
C GLY A 32 0.38 15.12 -20.97
N TYR A 33 0.24 14.32 -19.92
CA TYR A 33 1.00 13.07 -19.77
C TYR A 33 0.29 11.92 -20.45
N GLY A 34 1.05 11.14 -21.20
CA GLY A 34 0.53 9.94 -21.84
C GLY A 34 0.82 8.66 -21.06
N ALA A 35 1.88 8.62 -20.26
CA ALA A 35 2.20 7.48 -19.42
C ALA A 35 3.00 7.85 -18.17
N GLY A 36 2.98 6.98 -17.16
CA GLY A 36 3.73 7.16 -15.93
C GLY A 36 3.99 5.84 -15.19
N LEU A 37 5.12 5.77 -14.48
CA LEU A 37 5.45 4.66 -13.59
C LEU A 37 5.79 5.17 -12.19
N ARG A 38 5.24 4.51 -11.17
CA ARG A 38 5.56 4.76 -9.77
C ARG A 38 5.98 3.46 -9.10
N ILE A 39 7.15 3.44 -8.48
CA ILE A 39 7.57 2.37 -7.56
C ILE A 39 7.51 2.91 -6.13
N TRP A 40 6.84 2.20 -5.22
CA TRP A 40 6.55 2.75 -3.91
C TRP A 40 6.31 1.69 -2.83
N LYS A 41 6.28 2.13 -1.58
CA LYS A 41 6.10 1.30 -0.40
C LYS A 41 5.08 1.94 0.53
N ASN A 42 4.35 1.09 1.24
CA ASN A 42 3.41 1.50 2.28
C ASN A 42 3.97 1.20 3.67
N PRO A 43 3.62 2.01 4.70
CA PRO A 43 3.75 1.57 6.08
C PRO A 43 2.85 0.35 6.33
N PHE A 44 3.02 -0.31 7.47
CA PHE A 44 2.26 -1.52 7.80
C PHE A 44 0.75 -1.24 7.75
N SER A 45 0.05 -1.93 6.85
CA SER A 45 -1.37 -1.65 6.58
C SER A 45 -2.10 -2.84 5.96
N ILE A 46 -3.40 -2.92 6.25
CA ILE A 46 -4.38 -3.72 5.54
C ILE A 46 -5.06 -2.81 4.52
N VAL A 47 -5.02 -3.19 3.24
CA VAL A 47 -5.60 -2.42 2.14
C VAL A 47 -6.80 -3.18 1.58
N LEU A 48 -8.00 -2.72 1.93
CA LEU A 48 -9.27 -3.21 1.44
C LEU A 48 -9.45 -2.81 -0.03
N GLY A 49 -10.02 -3.72 -0.84
CA GLY A 49 -10.49 -3.40 -2.18
C GLY A 49 -11.73 -2.53 -2.14
N LEU A 50 -12.06 -1.84 -3.23
CA LEU A 50 -13.17 -0.88 -3.28
C LEU A 50 -14.50 -1.50 -2.83
N SER A 51 -14.79 -2.74 -3.24
CA SER A 51 -16.06 -3.42 -2.96
C SER A 51 -16.02 -4.36 -1.75
N GLU A 52 -14.85 -4.60 -1.16
CA GLU A 52 -14.68 -5.57 -0.05
C GLU A 52 -15.37 -5.10 1.22
N LYS A 53 -16.05 -5.99 1.93
CA LYS A 53 -16.44 -5.72 3.32
C LYS A 53 -15.29 -6.11 4.23
N ALA A 54 -14.98 -5.23 5.19
CA ALA A 54 -13.85 -5.47 6.08
C ALA A 54 -14.09 -6.74 6.91
N GLU A 55 -15.34 -6.94 7.34
CA GLU A 55 -15.83 -8.05 8.14
C GLU A 55 -15.70 -9.40 7.43
N ASP A 56 -15.73 -9.42 6.09
CA ASP A 56 -15.64 -10.66 5.32
C ASP A 56 -14.18 -11.12 5.13
N THR A 57 -13.21 -10.20 5.26
CA THR A 57 -11.81 -10.48 4.88
C THR A 57 -10.78 -10.24 5.98
N VAL A 58 -11.09 -9.43 6.98
CA VAL A 58 -10.20 -9.13 8.11
C VAL A 58 -10.69 -9.88 9.33
N LEU A 59 -9.75 -10.38 10.15
CA LEU A 59 -10.08 -11.09 11.39
C LEU A 59 -10.86 -10.17 12.36
N PRO A 60 -11.91 -10.66 13.06
CA PRO A 60 -12.74 -9.82 13.93
C PRO A 60 -11.95 -9.08 15.00
N GLU A 61 -11.01 -9.74 15.66
CA GLU A 61 -10.15 -9.17 16.70
C GLU A 61 -9.27 -8.02 16.19
N VAL A 62 -8.88 -8.07 14.91
CA VAL A 62 -8.13 -6.99 14.25
C VAL A 62 -9.06 -5.79 14.01
N LEU A 63 -10.29 -6.01 13.54
CA LEU A 63 -11.27 -4.94 13.35
C LEU A 63 -11.65 -4.27 14.67
N GLU A 64 -11.89 -5.06 15.72
CA GLU A 64 -12.17 -4.54 17.05
C GLU A 64 -11.03 -3.69 17.59
N ARG A 65 -9.79 -4.18 17.52
CA ARG A 65 -8.61 -3.43 17.96
C ARG A 65 -8.44 -2.13 17.16
N PHE A 66 -8.69 -2.16 15.85
CA PHE A 66 -8.68 -0.96 15.02
C PHE A 66 -9.73 0.06 15.49
N LYS A 67 -10.99 -0.36 15.64
CA LYS A 67 -12.11 0.52 16.06
C LYS A 67 -11.87 1.11 17.45
N ARG A 68 -11.35 0.34 18.42
CA ARG A 68 -10.97 0.86 19.76
C ARG A 68 -9.89 1.94 19.66
N SER A 69 -8.87 1.73 18.82
CA SER A 69 -7.79 2.70 18.64
C SER A 69 -8.25 3.99 17.94
N ALA A 70 -9.22 3.90 17.04
CA ALA A 70 -9.81 5.06 16.36
C ALA A 70 -10.76 5.84 17.29
N GLY A 71 -11.59 5.13 18.07
CA GLY A 71 -12.48 5.75 19.05
C GLY A 71 -11.73 6.54 20.13
N ASN A 72 -10.61 6.02 20.62
CA ASN A 72 -9.77 6.71 21.60
C ASN A 72 -9.14 8.01 21.06
N ARG A 73 -8.89 8.11 19.75
CA ARG A 73 -8.39 9.35 19.12
C ARG A 73 -9.49 10.41 19.02
N ILE A 74 -10.72 10.00 18.73
CA ILE A 74 -11.88 10.89 18.66
C ILE A 74 -12.24 11.42 20.06
N SER A 75 -12.14 10.59 21.10
CA SER A 75 -12.37 11.03 22.48
C SER A 75 -11.29 11.97 23.03
N SER A 76 -10.06 11.90 22.52
CA SER A 76 -8.96 12.81 22.93
C SER A 76 -8.98 14.18 22.25
N GLU A 77 -9.84 14.39 21.24
CA GLU A 77 -9.98 15.66 20.51
C GLU A 77 -11.22 16.48 20.91
N LEU A 78 -12.04 16.00 21.86
CA LEU A 78 -13.11 16.78 22.46
C LEU A 78 -12.59 17.49 23.72
N PRO A 79 -12.50 18.84 23.74
CA PRO A 79 -12.18 19.53 24.96
C PRO A 79 -13.34 19.38 25.95
N ASN A 80 -13.04 18.86 27.15
CA ASN A 80 -13.91 19.01 28.31
C ASN A 80 -14.12 20.51 28.56
N VAL A 81 -15.24 21.06 28.12
CA VAL A 81 -15.71 22.37 28.55
C VAL A 81 -16.36 22.18 29.93
N SER A 82 -15.54 22.18 30.97
CA SER A 82 -16.01 22.51 32.32
C SER A 82 -15.98 24.03 32.45
N VAL A 83 -17.17 24.63 32.49
CA VAL A 83 -17.38 26.04 32.81
C VAL A 83 -16.97 26.29 34.26
N THR A 84 -15.90 27.06 34.47
CA THR A 84 -15.69 27.79 35.73
C THR A 84 -15.12 29.17 35.43
N SER A 85 -15.86 30.16 35.91
CA SER A 85 -15.59 31.59 35.93
C SER A 85 -14.38 31.98 36.78
N GLU A 86 -13.53 32.87 36.28
CA GLU A 86 -13.22 34.20 36.86
C GLU A 86 -11.81 34.74 36.49
N LYS A 87 -11.81 36.01 36.05
CA LYS A 87 -10.85 37.13 36.27
C LYS A 87 -9.39 37.07 35.75
N ASN A 88 -9.20 37.77 34.62
CA ASN A 88 -8.25 38.86 34.29
C ASN A 88 -6.73 38.81 34.58
N PRO A 89 -5.90 39.54 33.79
CA PRO A 89 -4.60 39.07 33.31
C PRO A 89 -3.39 39.89 33.79
N THR A 90 -2.17 39.32 33.70
CA THR A 90 -0.91 40.09 33.48
C THR A 90 0.22 39.19 32.93
N PRO A 91 1.25 39.77 32.27
CA PRO A 91 1.95 39.17 31.13
C PRO A 91 3.28 38.49 31.51
N PHE A 92 3.64 37.42 30.80
CA PHE A 92 4.97 36.82 30.89
C PHE A 92 5.82 37.14 29.67
N ALA A 93 6.98 37.71 29.98
CA ALA A 93 8.08 38.00 29.09
C ALA A 93 8.86 36.73 28.68
N ASN A 94 9.53 36.86 27.54
CA ASN A 94 10.59 36.01 27.00
C ASN A 94 11.54 35.46 28.07
N GLN A 95 11.99 34.20 27.89
CA GLN A 95 13.40 33.90 27.69
C GLN A 95 13.66 32.44 27.25
N ASN A 96 14.50 32.32 26.22
CA ASN A 96 15.17 31.11 25.78
C ASN A 96 16.11 30.57 26.87
N SER A 97 16.23 29.25 27.01
CA SER A 97 17.55 28.59 27.05
C SER A 97 17.49 27.06 26.94
N ILE A 98 18.18 26.55 25.91
CA ILE A 98 19.25 25.54 25.97
C ILE A 98 19.02 24.33 26.88
N TRP A 99 18.70 23.18 26.28
CA TRP A 99 18.79 21.87 26.92
C TRP A 99 20.00 21.08 26.44
N LYS A 100 20.91 20.81 27.38
CA LYS A 100 21.98 19.79 27.29
C LYS A 100 21.43 18.45 27.79
N ASN A 101 21.78 17.37 27.10
CA ASN A 101 21.59 15.99 27.56
C ASN A 101 22.48 15.68 28.77
N PRO A 102 22.05 14.72 29.61
CA PRO A 102 22.98 13.73 30.12
C PRO A 102 22.46 12.30 29.98
N THR A 103 23.35 11.43 29.51
CA THR A 103 23.32 9.97 29.65
C THR A 103 23.56 9.55 31.11
N LYS A 104 22.82 8.55 31.61
CA LYS A 104 23.40 7.40 32.32
C LYS A 104 22.40 6.27 32.59
N THR A 105 22.96 5.07 32.51
CA THR A 105 22.50 3.70 32.76
C THR A 105 22.05 3.43 34.20
N SER A 106 21.12 2.48 34.39
CA SER A 106 21.10 1.61 35.58
C SER A 106 20.38 0.28 35.30
N GLU A 107 20.85 -0.76 35.98
CA GLU A 107 20.62 -2.19 35.84
C GLU A 107 19.51 -2.73 36.79
N TRP A 108 18.89 -3.84 36.34
CA TRP A 108 18.30 -4.98 37.09
C TRP A 108 17.02 -4.82 37.95
N ASN A 109 16.00 -5.65 37.64
CA ASN A 109 15.59 -6.73 38.55
C ASN A 109 14.57 -7.72 37.95
N ASP A 110 14.87 -9.00 38.13
CA ASP A 110 14.01 -10.16 37.91
C ASP A 110 12.84 -10.21 38.89
N LYS A 111 11.62 -10.38 38.37
CA LYS A 111 10.54 -11.09 39.06
C LYS A 111 9.74 -11.91 38.05
N LYS A 112 9.90 -13.23 38.13
CA LYS A 112 8.95 -14.21 37.58
C LYS A 112 7.63 -14.09 38.33
N SER A 113 6.54 -13.87 37.60
CA SER A 113 5.19 -14.20 38.05
C SER A 113 4.51 -15.05 36.98
N ASP A 114 4.01 -16.17 37.45
CA ASP A 114 3.31 -17.26 36.79
C ASP A 114 2.02 -16.76 36.09
N PHE A 115 1.95 -16.84 34.76
CA PHE A 115 0.72 -16.59 33.99
C PHE A 115 0.67 -17.46 32.71
N SER A 116 -0.23 -18.45 32.77
CA SER A 116 -1.08 -19.06 31.73
C SER A 116 -0.64 -19.01 30.25
N GLN A 117 -0.64 -20.20 29.64
CA GLN A 117 -0.35 -20.55 28.23
C GLN A 117 -1.17 -19.83 27.13
N ASP A 118 -1.90 -18.76 27.41
CA ASP A 118 -2.74 -18.04 26.44
C ASP A 118 -2.02 -16.86 25.74
N ASP A 119 -0.77 -16.56 26.11
CA ASP A 119 -0.04 -15.36 25.69
C ASP A 119 0.93 -15.57 24.51
N GLU A 120 1.14 -16.81 24.05
CA GLU A 120 2.11 -17.09 22.98
C GLU A 120 1.64 -16.62 21.59
N ASN A 121 0.33 -16.59 21.33
CA ASN A 121 -0.20 -16.05 20.07
C ASN A 121 -0.22 -14.51 20.02
N GLN A 122 0.06 -13.83 21.13
CA GLN A 122 -0.06 -12.37 21.25
C GLN A 122 1.23 -11.61 20.85
N LYS A 123 2.32 -12.33 20.57
CA LYS A 123 3.65 -11.77 20.24
C LYS A 123 4.04 -11.83 18.75
N LEU A 124 3.11 -11.97 17.81
CA LEU A 124 3.53 -12.29 16.44
C LEU A 124 3.97 -11.11 15.55
N PHE A 125 3.70 -9.86 15.92
CA PHE A 125 4.07 -8.72 15.09
C PHE A 125 4.67 -7.63 15.96
N ASP A 126 5.74 -7.01 15.46
CA ASP A 126 6.40 -5.81 15.98
C ASP A 126 5.39 -4.83 16.62
N ASN A 127 5.80 -3.99 17.59
CA ASN A 127 4.95 -3.13 18.44
C ASN A 127 3.97 -2.17 17.67
N GLN A 128 3.93 -2.21 16.34
CA GLN A 128 3.10 -1.42 15.46
C GLN A 128 1.89 -2.20 14.92
N PHE A 129 0.68 -1.74 15.24
CA PHE A 129 -0.58 -2.24 14.70
C PHE A 129 -0.84 -1.70 13.28
N PRO A 130 -1.36 -2.51 12.32
CA PRO A 130 -1.54 -2.05 10.94
C PRO A 130 -2.66 -1.00 10.84
N ALA A 131 -2.47 -0.02 9.96
CA ALA A 131 -3.58 0.84 9.54
C ALA A 131 -4.54 0.06 8.64
N ILE A 132 -5.85 0.35 8.71
CA ILE A 132 -6.83 -0.17 7.74
C ILE A 132 -7.21 0.97 6.79
N VAL A 133 -7.02 0.74 5.50
CA VAL A 133 -7.33 1.72 4.44
C VAL A 133 -8.04 1.05 3.28
N ARG A 134 -8.74 1.83 2.46
CA ARG A 134 -9.42 1.35 1.25
C ARG A 134 -8.86 2.00 0.00
N ARG A 135 -8.64 1.21 -1.07
CA ARG A 135 -8.16 1.71 -2.36
C ARG A 135 -9.31 2.01 -3.33
N ALA A 136 -9.02 2.75 -4.41
CA ALA A 136 -10.01 3.11 -5.44
C ALA A 136 -10.29 1.99 -6.47
N SER A 137 -9.46 0.94 -6.51
CA SER A 137 -9.66 -0.23 -7.37
C SER A 137 -10.40 -1.36 -6.65
N GLY A 138 -11.09 -2.21 -7.40
CA GLY A 138 -11.68 -3.45 -6.88
C GLY A 138 -10.63 -4.53 -6.56
N GLY A 139 -11.09 -5.78 -6.42
CA GLY A 139 -10.26 -6.93 -6.04
C GLY A 139 -10.16 -7.12 -4.52
N GLY A 140 -9.51 -8.21 -4.09
CA GLY A 140 -9.49 -8.60 -2.67
C GLY A 140 -8.64 -7.72 -1.73
N THR A 141 -8.67 -8.05 -0.44
CA THR A 141 -7.87 -7.40 0.62
C THR A 141 -6.41 -7.88 0.60
N VAL A 142 -5.46 -6.96 0.82
CA VAL A 142 -4.02 -7.26 0.87
C VAL A 142 -3.35 -6.66 2.10
N VAL A 143 -2.23 -7.23 2.53
CA VAL A 143 -1.37 -6.68 3.60
C VAL A 143 -0.11 -6.09 2.98
N HIS A 144 0.24 -4.86 3.38
CA HIS A 144 1.47 -4.19 3.00
C HIS A 144 2.36 -3.98 4.21
N HIS A 145 3.67 -4.06 4.01
CA HIS A 145 4.69 -3.75 5.01
C HIS A 145 5.89 -3.07 4.31
N PRO A 146 6.52 -2.04 4.90
CA PRO A 146 7.53 -1.21 4.21
C PRO A 146 8.78 -2.00 3.77
N GLU A 147 9.09 -3.09 4.45
CA GLU A 147 10.28 -3.89 4.17
C GLU A 147 9.99 -5.22 3.46
N GLU A 148 8.75 -5.67 3.48
CA GLU A 148 8.38 -7.02 3.03
C GLU A 148 7.55 -6.99 1.76
N ASN A 149 7.11 -5.81 1.33
CA ASN A 149 6.30 -5.60 0.13
C ASN A 149 6.85 -4.43 -0.71
N LEU A 150 6.79 -4.59 -2.03
CA LEU A 150 6.95 -3.51 -3.02
C LEU A 150 5.63 -3.29 -3.74
N ASN A 151 5.28 -2.03 -4.02
CA ASN A 151 4.16 -1.66 -4.86
C ASN A 151 4.69 -1.00 -6.15
N PHE A 152 3.99 -1.25 -7.25
CA PHE A 152 4.21 -0.55 -8.51
C PHE A 152 2.88 -0.10 -9.07
N THR A 153 2.88 1.01 -9.80
CA THR A 153 1.70 1.55 -10.46
C THR A 153 2.06 2.08 -11.84
N PHE A 154 1.35 1.60 -12.86
CA PHE A 154 1.33 2.15 -14.20
C PHE A 154 0.17 3.13 -14.34
N PHE A 155 0.43 4.22 -15.06
CA PHE A 155 -0.55 5.20 -15.49
C PHE A 155 -0.47 5.30 -17.00
N ILE A 156 -1.59 5.16 -17.71
CA ILE A 156 -1.63 5.32 -19.17
C ILE A 156 -2.86 6.12 -19.57
N SER A 157 -2.67 7.14 -20.41
CA SER A 157 -3.77 7.82 -21.10
C SER A 157 -4.38 6.87 -22.13
N LEU A 158 -5.71 6.74 -22.10
CA LEU A 158 -6.47 6.00 -23.10
C LEU A 158 -6.44 6.67 -24.49
N GLU A 159 -5.98 7.91 -24.60
CA GLU A 159 -5.68 8.53 -25.89
C GLU A 159 -4.42 7.93 -26.53
N VAL A 160 -3.48 7.42 -25.71
CA VAL A 160 -2.22 6.82 -26.15
C VAL A 160 -2.38 5.35 -26.50
N LYS A 161 -3.10 4.61 -25.65
CA LYS A 161 -3.40 3.18 -25.87
C LYS A 161 -4.90 2.91 -25.66
N PRO A 162 -5.77 3.29 -26.62
CA PRO A 162 -7.22 3.08 -26.52
C PRO A 162 -7.63 1.62 -26.30
N GLU A 163 -6.82 0.67 -26.79
CA GLU A 163 -7.03 -0.77 -26.61
C GLU A 163 -7.06 -1.21 -25.15
N LEU A 164 -6.40 -0.46 -24.24
CA LEU A 164 -6.39 -0.73 -22.80
C LEU A 164 -7.69 -0.30 -22.09
N TYR A 165 -8.66 0.27 -22.81
CA TYR A 165 -9.99 0.52 -22.24
C TYR A 165 -10.62 -0.79 -21.74
N LYS A 166 -10.52 -1.84 -22.56
CA LYS A 166 -11.02 -3.16 -22.24
C LYS A 166 -10.17 -3.80 -21.14
N VAL A 167 -10.86 -4.36 -20.15
CA VAL A 167 -10.25 -4.83 -18.89
C VAL A 167 -9.28 -5.98 -19.11
N LYS A 168 -9.60 -6.92 -20.01
CA LYS A 168 -8.76 -8.09 -20.27
C LYS A 168 -7.46 -7.68 -20.95
N GLU A 169 -7.56 -6.92 -22.04
CA GLU A 169 -6.43 -6.41 -22.81
C GLU A 169 -5.49 -5.57 -21.94
N SER A 170 -6.04 -4.79 -21.01
CA SER A 170 -5.22 -4.03 -20.08
C SER A 170 -4.48 -4.91 -19.07
N TYR A 171 -5.13 -5.95 -18.52
CA TYR A 171 -4.45 -6.92 -17.65
C TYR A 171 -3.36 -7.68 -18.40
N ASP A 172 -3.65 -8.19 -19.60
CA ASP A 172 -2.69 -8.92 -20.44
C ASP A 172 -1.45 -8.05 -20.69
N TYR A 173 -1.66 -6.77 -21.02
CA TYR A 173 -0.58 -5.81 -21.24
C TYR A 173 0.25 -5.57 -19.97
N PHE A 174 -0.36 -5.12 -18.87
CA PHE A 174 0.39 -4.74 -17.67
C PHE A 174 1.08 -5.92 -16.99
N LEU A 175 0.40 -7.08 -16.91
CA LEU A 175 1.00 -8.28 -16.32
C LEU A 175 2.13 -8.81 -17.20
N GLY A 176 2.02 -8.71 -18.53
CA GLY A 176 3.10 -9.00 -19.46
C GLY A 176 4.35 -8.16 -19.20
N LEU A 177 4.21 -6.86 -18.95
CA LEU A 177 5.34 -5.98 -18.59
C LEU A 177 6.03 -6.43 -17.30
N VAL A 178 5.25 -6.80 -16.28
CA VAL A 178 5.78 -7.25 -14.99
C VAL A 178 6.51 -8.59 -15.13
N VAL A 179 5.93 -9.55 -15.86
CA VAL A 179 6.56 -10.85 -16.14
C VAL A 179 7.89 -10.65 -16.89
N ALA A 180 7.91 -9.79 -17.91
CA ALA A 180 9.13 -9.49 -18.65
C ALA A 180 10.22 -8.87 -17.76
N ALA A 181 9.86 -7.98 -16.82
CA ALA A 181 10.80 -7.41 -15.86
C ALA A 181 11.29 -8.44 -14.82
N LEU A 182 10.41 -9.33 -14.33
CA LEU A 182 10.79 -10.42 -13.41
C LEU A 182 11.75 -11.41 -14.08
N LYS A 183 11.51 -11.75 -15.35
CA LYS A 183 12.37 -12.66 -16.14
C LYS A 183 13.82 -12.18 -16.25
N ARG A 184 14.06 -10.86 -16.23
CA ARG A 184 15.43 -10.27 -16.20
C ARG A 184 16.17 -10.52 -14.89
N GLN A 185 15.51 -11.05 -13.87
CA GLN A 185 16.10 -11.56 -12.63
C GLN A 185 15.83 -13.07 -12.49
N THR A 186 15.79 -13.78 -13.62
CA THR A 186 15.65 -15.24 -13.70
C THR A 186 14.40 -15.82 -13.03
N LEU A 187 13.36 -15.00 -12.84
CA LEU A 187 12.09 -15.44 -12.28
C LEU A 187 11.08 -15.75 -13.37
N ASP A 188 10.70 -17.03 -13.44
CA ASP A 188 9.66 -17.50 -14.35
C ASP A 188 8.27 -17.36 -13.70
N ALA A 189 7.75 -16.13 -13.73
CA ALA A 189 6.42 -15.82 -13.24
C ALA A 189 5.39 -15.94 -14.37
N SER A 190 4.20 -16.41 -14.03
CA SER A 190 3.10 -16.59 -14.97
C SER A 190 1.79 -16.03 -14.45
N PHE A 191 0.93 -15.62 -15.38
CA PHE A 191 -0.41 -15.12 -15.07
C PHE A 191 -1.30 -16.24 -14.55
N ARG A 192 -1.99 -16.00 -13.43
CA ARG A 192 -3.00 -16.92 -12.89
C ARG A 192 -4.26 -16.19 -12.43
N GLY A 193 -5.38 -16.88 -12.54
CA GLY A 193 -6.69 -16.33 -12.20
C GLY A 193 -7.00 -15.07 -13.00
N LYS A 194 -7.57 -14.06 -12.33
CA LYS A 194 -7.95 -12.78 -12.95
C LYS A 194 -6.84 -11.73 -12.94
N SER A 195 -5.91 -11.81 -11.97
CA SER A 195 -5.02 -10.70 -11.65
C SER A 195 -3.70 -11.08 -10.98
N ASP A 196 -3.41 -12.37 -10.86
CA ASP A 196 -2.30 -12.83 -10.03
C ASP A 196 -1.07 -13.13 -10.87
N LEU A 197 0.11 -12.88 -10.32
CA LEU A 197 1.34 -13.49 -10.81
C LEU A 197 1.77 -14.57 -9.80
N ALA A 198 2.08 -15.74 -10.34
CA ALA A 198 2.49 -16.89 -9.57
C ALA A 198 3.79 -17.49 -10.15
N ILE A 199 4.55 -18.15 -9.29
CA ILE A 199 5.70 -18.96 -9.66
C ILE A 199 5.43 -20.42 -9.31
N LEU A 200 6.14 -21.34 -9.94
CA LEU A 200 6.13 -22.76 -9.58
C LEU A 200 7.16 -22.99 -8.48
N GLU A 201 6.70 -23.40 -7.29
CA GLU A 201 7.56 -23.74 -6.15
C GLU A 201 7.21 -25.17 -5.70
N LYS A 202 8.19 -26.08 -5.75
CA LYS A 202 8.01 -27.50 -5.36
C LYS A 202 6.80 -28.16 -6.07
N GLY A 203 6.61 -27.86 -7.35
CA GLY A 203 5.51 -28.39 -8.16
C GLY A 203 4.15 -27.74 -7.91
N LEU A 204 4.07 -26.69 -7.09
CA LEU A 204 2.84 -25.97 -6.78
C LEU A 204 2.92 -24.51 -7.24
N GLU A 205 1.83 -24.02 -7.83
CA GLU A 205 1.71 -22.62 -8.20
C GLU A 205 1.46 -21.78 -6.95
N LYS A 206 2.35 -20.83 -6.67
CA LYS A 206 2.25 -19.95 -5.51
C LYS A 206 2.30 -18.49 -5.93
N LYS A 207 1.36 -17.71 -5.40
CA LYS A 207 1.17 -16.30 -5.73
C LYS A 207 2.28 -15.45 -5.13
N ILE A 208 2.87 -14.58 -5.94
CA ILE A 208 3.88 -13.58 -5.55
C ILE A 208 3.39 -12.14 -5.73
N SER A 209 2.32 -11.93 -6.49
CA SER A 209 1.76 -10.61 -6.82
C SER A 209 0.25 -10.67 -6.94
N GLY A 210 -0.44 -9.70 -6.34
CA GLY A 210 -1.84 -9.38 -6.66
C GLY A 210 -1.91 -8.05 -7.39
N ASN A 211 -2.77 -7.95 -8.40
CA ASN A 211 -2.92 -6.75 -9.22
C ASN A 211 -4.37 -6.27 -9.24
N ALA A 212 -4.55 -4.96 -9.39
CA ALA A 212 -5.85 -4.36 -9.55
C ALA A 212 -5.74 -3.08 -10.37
N GLN A 213 -6.87 -2.63 -10.90
CA GLN A 213 -6.89 -1.45 -11.75
C GLN A 213 -8.20 -0.68 -11.62
N PHE A 214 -8.15 0.60 -11.95
CA PHE A 214 -9.31 1.46 -12.11
C PHE A 214 -9.10 2.39 -13.31
N ARG A 215 -10.17 3.05 -13.75
CA ARG A 215 -10.09 4.08 -14.79
C ARG A 215 -10.64 5.38 -14.24
N LYS A 216 -9.99 6.49 -14.56
CA LYS A 216 -10.47 7.81 -14.15
C LYS A 216 -9.96 8.88 -15.11
N LYS A 217 -10.85 9.78 -15.53
CA LYS A 217 -10.54 10.95 -16.37
C LYS A 217 -9.66 10.61 -17.59
N GLY A 218 -10.04 9.55 -18.32
CA GLY A 218 -9.32 9.12 -19.52
C GLY A 218 -8.02 8.35 -19.25
N ALA A 219 -7.65 8.08 -18.00
CA ALA A 219 -6.49 7.28 -17.66
C ALA A 219 -6.88 5.89 -17.14
N VAL A 220 -6.06 4.88 -17.47
CA VAL A 220 -5.99 3.60 -16.78
C VAL A 220 -4.91 3.68 -15.70
N VAL A 221 -5.26 3.27 -14.49
CA VAL A 221 -4.33 3.12 -13.37
C VAL A 221 -4.31 1.65 -12.99
N HIS A 222 -3.17 1.00 -13.22
CA HIS A 222 -2.95 -0.41 -12.87
C HIS A 222 -1.87 -0.50 -11.82
N HIS A 223 -2.16 -1.12 -10.69
CA HIS A 223 -1.17 -1.35 -9.64
C HIS A 223 -1.02 -2.83 -9.30
N GLY A 224 0.11 -3.15 -8.69
CA GLY A 224 0.35 -4.48 -8.18
C GLY A 224 1.33 -4.46 -7.01
N THR A 225 1.34 -5.59 -6.32
CA THR A 225 2.23 -5.86 -5.19
C THR A 225 3.30 -6.87 -5.59
N LEU A 226 4.44 -6.88 -4.90
CA LEU A 226 5.36 -8.00 -4.87
C LEU A 226 5.67 -8.36 -3.42
N ILE A 227 5.62 -9.65 -3.10
CA ILE A 227 5.99 -10.18 -1.78
C ILE A 227 7.51 -10.37 -1.75
N LEU A 228 8.21 -9.49 -1.04
CA LEU A 228 9.68 -9.49 -0.99
C LEU A 228 10.22 -10.47 0.06
N LYS A 229 9.50 -10.68 1.16
CA LYS A 229 9.95 -11.51 2.29
C LYS A 229 8.83 -12.44 2.76
N SER A 230 9.21 -13.63 3.21
CA SER A 230 8.28 -14.64 3.74
C SER A 230 7.57 -14.18 5.02
N SER A 231 8.16 -13.27 5.81
CA SER A 231 7.53 -12.73 7.02
C SER A 231 6.20 -12.02 6.76
N LEU A 232 5.96 -11.53 5.53
CA LEU A 232 4.66 -10.97 5.15
C LEU A 232 3.55 -12.04 5.13
N ILE A 233 3.91 -13.28 4.84
CA ILE A 233 2.95 -14.40 4.74
C ILE A 233 2.34 -14.69 6.12
N GLU A 234 3.16 -14.65 7.18
CA GLU A 234 2.68 -14.79 8.55
C GLU A 234 1.74 -13.63 8.94
N ARG A 235 2.05 -12.40 8.52
CA ARG A 235 1.16 -11.25 8.70
C ARG A 235 -0.18 -11.44 7.98
N VAL A 236 -0.16 -11.96 6.76
CA VAL A 236 -1.40 -12.25 6.02
C VAL A 236 -2.24 -13.28 6.78
N SER A 237 -1.63 -14.38 7.21
CA SER A 237 -2.31 -15.45 7.97
C SER A 237 -2.86 -14.96 9.31
N GLY A 238 -2.14 -14.07 10.00
CA GLY A 238 -2.54 -13.53 11.31
C GLY A 238 -3.42 -12.28 11.26
N LEU A 239 -3.74 -11.73 10.09
CA LEU A 239 -4.57 -10.54 9.95
C LEU A 239 -5.84 -10.76 9.14
N LEU A 240 -5.81 -11.68 8.17
CA LEU A 240 -6.88 -11.87 7.21
C LEU A 240 -7.56 -13.23 7.37
N LYS A 241 -8.88 -13.23 7.19
CA LYS A 241 -9.66 -14.45 6.99
C LYS A 241 -9.26 -15.14 5.69
N HIS A 242 -9.69 -16.39 5.52
CA HIS A 242 -9.72 -16.97 4.18
C HIS A 242 -10.65 -16.11 3.31
N PRO A 243 -10.25 -15.74 2.07
CA PRO A 243 -11.05 -14.82 1.27
C PRO A 243 -12.37 -15.46 0.85
N PRO A 244 -13.47 -14.69 0.76
CA PRO A 244 -14.77 -15.20 0.32
C PRO A 244 -14.76 -15.64 -1.15
N GLU A 245 -13.93 -14.99 -1.98
CA GLU A 245 -13.70 -15.36 -3.37
C GLU A 245 -12.22 -15.72 -3.58
N GLU A 246 -11.97 -16.87 -4.22
CA GLU A 246 -10.62 -17.31 -4.58
C GLU A 246 -10.48 -17.67 -6.06
N PRO A 247 -9.28 -17.52 -6.65
CA PRO A 247 -9.02 -18.02 -7.99
C PRO A 247 -8.94 -19.57 -7.96
N GLU A 248 -9.37 -20.22 -9.03
CA GLU A 248 -9.47 -21.68 -9.14
C GLU A 248 -8.18 -22.43 -8.72
N TYR A 249 -7.01 -21.90 -9.10
CA TYR A 249 -5.72 -22.51 -8.78
C TYR A 249 -5.32 -22.43 -7.30
N ARG A 250 -6.05 -21.66 -6.47
CA ARG A 250 -5.84 -21.65 -5.01
C ARG A 250 -6.20 -23.00 -4.41
N LYS A 251 -7.24 -23.67 -4.91
CA LYS A 251 -7.71 -24.99 -4.45
C LYS A 251 -7.90 -25.04 -2.93
N ASN A 252 -8.54 -24.02 -2.37
CA ASN A 252 -8.82 -23.86 -0.93
C ASN A 252 -7.58 -23.92 -0.01
N ARG A 253 -6.38 -23.70 -0.56
CA ARG A 253 -5.15 -23.62 0.23
C ARG A 253 -5.20 -22.44 1.21
N LYS A 254 -4.67 -22.64 2.40
CA LYS A 254 -4.43 -21.57 3.38
C LYS A 254 -3.47 -20.53 2.79
N HIS A 255 -3.44 -19.33 3.37
CA HIS A 255 -2.56 -18.25 2.90
C HIS A 255 -1.10 -18.70 2.82
N SER A 256 -0.57 -19.35 3.87
CA SER A 256 0.80 -19.91 3.94
C SER A 256 1.16 -20.84 2.78
N ASP A 257 0.18 -21.59 2.28
CA ASP A 257 0.37 -22.62 1.25
C ASP A 257 0.10 -22.07 -0.16
N PHE A 258 -0.61 -20.93 -0.25
CA PHE A 258 -1.01 -20.31 -1.50
C PHE A 258 -0.06 -19.18 -1.95
N VAL A 259 0.42 -18.36 -1.02
CA VAL A 259 1.34 -17.26 -1.35
C VAL A 259 2.79 -17.66 -1.08
N THR A 260 3.73 -17.03 -1.78
CA THR A 260 5.17 -17.17 -1.53
C THR A 260 5.89 -15.84 -1.75
N SER A 261 7.13 -15.75 -1.27
CA SER A 261 7.97 -14.57 -1.46
C SER A 261 8.95 -14.75 -2.63
N LEU A 262 9.46 -13.63 -3.11
CA LEU A 262 10.57 -13.63 -4.05
C LEU A 262 11.85 -14.18 -3.37
N PRO A 263 12.81 -14.71 -4.17
CA PRO A 263 14.10 -15.16 -3.66
C PRO A 263 14.89 -14.07 -2.94
N ASN A 264 15.77 -14.47 -2.01
CA ASN A 264 16.55 -13.54 -1.18
C ASN A 264 17.52 -12.65 -1.97
N ASP A 265 17.96 -13.09 -3.15
CA ASP A 265 18.83 -12.36 -4.06
C ASP A 265 18.07 -11.43 -5.03
N PHE A 266 16.73 -11.44 -4.99
CA PHE A 266 15.92 -10.52 -5.77
C PHE A 266 16.20 -9.07 -5.38
N SER A 267 16.48 -8.21 -6.37
CA SER A 267 16.70 -6.78 -6.15
C SER A 267 15.45 -5.97 -6.53
N PRO A 268 14.75 -5.36 -5.55
CA PRO A 268 13.63 -4.45 -5.82
C PRO A 268 14.05 -3.24 -6.67
N LEU A 269 15.29 -2.79 -6.50
CA LEU A 269 15.86 -1.66 -7.22
C LEU A 269 16.11 -2.04 -8.69
N LYS A 270 16.70 -3.20 -8.95
CA LYS A 270 16.87 -3.72 -10.31
C LYS A 270 15.51 -3.94 -10.98
N PHE A 271 14.55 -4.52 -10.27
CA PHE A 271 13.18 -4.68 -10.78
C PHE A 271 12.55 -3.35 -11.20
N GLY A 272 12.64 -2.30 -10.38
CA GLY A 272 12.10 -0.99 -10.74
C GLY A 272 12.73 -0.40 -12.01
N ARG A 273 14.05 -0.58 -12.19
CA ARG A 273 14.77 -0.17 -13.41
C ARG A 273 14.32 -0.97 -14.63
N ASP A 274 14.25 -2.29 -14.49
CA ASP A 274 13.82 -3.21 -15.55
C ASP A 274 12.38 -2.95 -15.96
N LEU A 275 11.48 -2.75 -15.00
CA LEU A 275 10.08 -2.42 -15.25
C LEU A 275 9.93 -1.09 -15.99
N SER A 276 10.69 -0.06 -15.58
CA SER A 276 10.70 1.24 -16.26
C SER A 276 11.17 1.13 -17.71
N HIS A 277 12.16 0.28 -17.97
CA HIS A 277 12.70 0.09 -19.30
C HIS A 277 11.76 -0.72 -20.20
N VAL A 278 11.26 -1.88 -19.74
CA VAL A 278 10.28 -2.68 -20.49
C VAL A 278 9.01 -1.86 -20.77
N PHE A 279 8.59 -1.01 -19.82
CA PHE A 279 7.46 -0.14 -20.04
C PHE A 279 7.74 0.93 -21.10
N ALA A 280 8.91 1.58 -21.08
CA ALA A 280 9.30 2.54 -22.12
C ALA A 280 9.32 1.87 -23.51
N GLU A 281 9.93 0.70 -23.64
CA GLU A 281 9.98 -0.05 -24.91
C GLU A 281 8.58 -0.35 -25.44
N SER A 282 7.66 -0.77 -24.57
CA SER A 282 6.26 -1.04 -24.94
C SER A 282 5.44 0.20 -25.38
N LEU A 283 5.99 1.39 -25.16
CA LEU A 283 5.46 2.69 -25.59
C LEU A 283 6.23 3.25 -26.81
N GLY A 284 7.20 2.52 -27.35
CA GLY A 284 8.07 3.00 -28.44
C GLY A 284 9.09 4.05 -27.99
N LEU A 285 9.45 4.05 -26.71
CA LEU A 285 10.40 5.00 -26.11
C LEU A 285 11.69 4.29 -25.71
N SER A 286 12.82 5.00 -25.78
CA SER A 286 14.10 4.49 -25.27
C SER A 286 14.17 4.49 -23.74
N ARG A 287 13.48 5.43 -23.09
CA ARG A 287 13.35 5.54 -21.63
C ARG A 287 12.13 6.36 -21.23
N MET A 288 11.68 6.18 -19.99
CA MET A 288 10.73 7.09 -19.34
C MET A 288 11.46 8.35 -18.86
N ASP A 289 10.76 9.49 -18.82
CA ASP A 289 11.30 10.72 -18.26
C ASP A 289 11.44 10.62 -16.73
N THR A 290 12.54 11.14 -16.19
CA THR A 290 12.82 11.13 -14.74
C THR A 290 12.87 12.53 -14.14
N GLU A 291 12.86 13.57 -14.98
CA GLU A 291 12.96 14.95 -14.53
C GLU A 291 11.66 15.39 -13.84
N PRO A 292 11.76 16.07 -12.68
CA PRO A 292 10.58 16.58 -11.98
C PRO A 292 9.82 17.64 -12.81
N ASP A 293 8.51 17.44 -12.99
CA ASP A 293 7.60 18.52 -13.35
C ASP A 293 6.97 19.11 -12.09
N LEU A 294 7.49 20.26 -11.64
CA LEU A 294 7.03 20.93 -10.44
C LEU A 294 5.56 21.39 -10.53
N ARG A 295 5.06 21.74 -11.72
CA ARG A 295 3.68 22.18 -11.92
C ARG A 295 2.74 20.99 -11.77
N PHE A 296 3.07 19.86 -12.40
CA PHE A 296 2.31 18.62 -12.25
C PHE A 296 2.33 18.13 -10.81
N GLN A 297 3.51 18.07 -10.17
CA GLN A 297 3.65 17.66 -8.77
C GLN A 297 2.84 18.54 -7.81
N LYS A 298 2.87 19.87 -7.98
CA LYS A 298 2.07 20.79 -7.16
C LYS A 298 0.57 20.51 -7.29
N THR A 299 0.10 20.27 -8.51
CA THR A 299 -1.31 19.95 -8.81
C THR A 299 -1.71 18.64 -8.16
N VAL A 300 -0.92 17.58 -8.39
CA VAL A 300 -1.13 16.24 -7.85
C VAL A 300 -1.10 16.23 -6.32
N PHE A 301 -0.14 16.90 -5.67
CA PHE A 301 -0.08 16.93 -4.21
C PHE A 301 -1.23 17.73 -3.59
N LYS A 302 -1.70 18.80 -4.24
CA LYS A 302 -2.88 19.53 -3.80
C LYS A 302 -4.11 18.63 -3.83
N GLU A 303 -4.34 17.94 -4.95
CA GLU A 303 -5.44 16.98 -5.11
C GLU A 303 -5.34 15.82 -4.11
N ALA A 304 -4.14 15.26 -3.92
CA ALA A 304 -3.93 14.14 -3.00
C ALA A 304 -4.25 14.52 -1.54
N LYS A 305 -3.97 15.76 -1.12
CA LYS A 305 -4.34 16.24 0.22
C LYS A 305 -5.87 16.35 0.36
N GLN A 306 -6.54 16.88 -0.65
CA GLN A 306 -8.01 16.96 -0.65
C GLN A 306 -8.66 15.57 -0.63
N LEU A 307 -8.15 14.63 -1.43
CA LEU A 307 -8.62 13.24 -1.43
C LEU A 307 -8.31 12.54 -0.10
N LEU A 308 -7.19 12.84 0.54
CA LEU A 308 -6.87 12.30 1.86
C LEU A 308 -7.94 12.73 2.88
N GLU A 309 -8.19 14.04 3.00
CA GLU A 309 -9.12 14.61 3.97
C GLU A 309 -10.57 14.18 3.69
N ASN A 310 -11.01 14.25 2.44
CA ASN A 310 -12.41 14.09 2.07
C ASN A 310 -12.81 12.65 1.74
N LYS A 311 -11.85 11.72 1.66
CA LYS A 311 -12.11 10.33 1.24
C LYS A 311 -11.24 9.31 1.96
N TYR A 312 -9.93 9.31 1.75
CA TYR A 312 -9.07 8.20 2.19
C TYR A 312 -8.82 8.12 3.70
N SER A 313 -9.09 9.19 4.44
CA SER A 313 -9.07 9.21 5.91
C SER A 313 -10.45 9.00 6.55
N ARG A 314 -11.52 8.93 5.75
CA ARG A 314 -12.88 8.89 6.26
C ARG A 314 -13.31 7.45 6.57
N MET A 315 -13.92 7.25 7.74
CA MET A 315 -14.39 5.91 8.15
C MET A 315 -15.54 5.41 7.28
N ASP A 316 -16.44 6.29 6.83
CA ASP A 316 -17.52 5.97 5.88
C ASP A 316 -16.96 5.37 4.57
N PHE A 317 -15.87 5.92 4.03
CA PHE A 317 -15.20 5.36 2.86
C PHE A 317 -14.44 4.07 3.20
N ILE A 318 -13.72 4.03 4.33
CA ILE A 318 -12.92 2.86 4.71
C ILE A 318 -13.81 1.64 4.98
N PHE A 319 -14.95 1.78 5.67
CA PHE A 319 -15.81 0.65 6.02
C PHE A 319 -17.05 0.50 5.13
N ARG A 320 -17.38 1.52 4.33
CA ARG A 320 -18.62 1.58 3.53
C ARG A 320 -19.87 1.58 4.42
N ASP A 321 -19.79 2.32 5.53
CA ASP A 321 -20.87 2.53 6.49
C ASP A 321 -21.75 3.74 6.13
#